data_AF-A0A4V4HE78-F1
#
_entry.id   AF-A0A4V4HE78-F1
#
_cell.length_a   1.000
_cell.length_b   1.000
_cell.length_c   1.000
_cell.angle_alpha   90.00
_cell.angle_beta   90.00
_cell.angle_gamma   90.00
#
_symmetry.space_group_name_H-M   'P 1'
#
loop_
_entity.id
_entity.type
_entity.pdbx_description
1 polymer ?
#
loop_
_entity_poly.entity_id
_entity_poly.type
_entity_poly.pdbx_seq_one_letter_code
_entity_poly.pdbx_strand_id
1 'polypeptide(L)'
;MTHLAQTTYDLDDSEIISEVMEGAPANWSTILTTQSYETTMDFQSAIKYHEDTLLELDKMSFTGNRSNELVDSWYSRSDLPAPLFPRDDSNVSSRATPASKDARPCQHCGSGQHWDRECKYANKKVAHVCLCETSIKNLQAEDEYNELYSSICEEDF
;
A
#
# COMPACT_ATOMS: atom_id res chain seq x y z
N MET A 1 -51.86 20.25 -30.21
CA MET A 1 -50.97 19.11 -29.88
C MET A 1 -49.58 19.60 -30.21
N THR A 2 -48.67 19.90 -29.30
CA THR A 2 -48.25 19.18 -28.09
C THR A 2 -47.69 20.18 -27.08
N HIS A 3 -48.22 20.21 -25.85
CA HIS A 3 -47.53 20.83 -24.73
C HIS A 3 -46.39 19.88 -24.34
N LEU A 4 -45.15 20.24 -24.70
CA LEU A 4 -43.96 19.63 -24.13
C LEU A 4 -43.93 20.00 -22.65
N ALA A 5 -44.49 19.14 -21.81
CA ALA A 5 -44.29 19.22 -20.38
C ALA A 5 -42.80 18.98 -20.11
N GLN A 6 -42.08 20.07 -19.86
CA GLN A 6 -40.80 20.04 -19.18
C GLN A 6 -41.06 19.38 -17.82
N THR A 7 -40.77 18.10 -17.72
CA THR A 7 -40.64 17.41 -16.45
C THR A 7 -39.42 17.98 -15.75
N THR A 8 -39.56 19.13 -15.10
CA THR A 8 -38.70 19.48 -13.97
C THR A 8 -38.91 18.38 -12.96
N TYR A 9 -38.01 17.40 -12.99
CA TYR A 9 -37.85 16.44 -11.93
C TYR A 9 -37.35 17.27 -10.75
N ASP A 10 -38.23 17.60 -9.82
CA ASP A 10 -37.87 18.20 -8.52
C ASP A 10 -37.18 17.09 -7.70
N LEU A 11 -35.98 16.69 -8.11
CA LEU A 11 -35.12 15.85 -7.29
C LEU A 11 -34.68 16.67 -6.10
N ASP A 12 -34.86 16.12 -4.91
CA ASP A 12 -34.38 16.75 -3.69
C ASP A 12 -32.84 16.82 -3.72
N ASP A 13 -32.28 17.90 -3.17
CA ASP A 13 -30.83 18.13 -3.18
C ASP A 13 -30.06 16.93 -2.58
N SER A 14 -30.63 16.24 -1.58
CA SER A 14 -30.03 15.04 -0.99
C SER A 14 -30.03 13.83 -1.94
N GLU A 15 -31.06 13.70 -2.78
CA GLU A 15 -31.18 12.65 -3.79
C GLU A 15 -30.16 12.91 -4.92
N ILE A 16 -30.00 14.17 -5.35
CA ILE A 16 -29.00 14.57 -6.34
C ILE A 16 -27.59 14.29 -5.82
N ILE A 17 -27.29 14.68 -4.58
CA ILE A 17 -25.98 14.45 -3.95
C ILE A 17 -25.68 12.96 -3.85
N SER A 18 -26.68 12.16 -3.47
CA SER A 18 -26.54 10.71 -3.33
C SER A 18 -26.27 10.04 -4.68
N GLU A 19 -27.02 10.40 -5.73
CA GLU A 19 -26.81 9.89 -7.09
C GLU A 19 -25.40 10.21 -7.61
N VAL A 20 -24.93 11.45 -7.38
CA VAL A 20 -23.58 11.86 -7.78
C VAL A 20 -22.51 11.06 -7.02
N MET A 21 -22.72 10.80 -5.73
CA MET A 21 -21.77 10.02 -4.92
C MET A 21 -21.81 8.52 -5.22
N GLU A 22 -22.94 7.97 -5.65
CA GLU A 22 -23.03 6.59 -6.13
C GLU A 22 -22.27 6.39 -7.46
N GLY A 23 -22.26 7.42 -8.32
CA GLY A 23 -21.43 7.45 -9.53
C GLY A 23 -19.96 7.80 -9.29
N ALA A 24 -19.60 8.26 -8.09
CA ALA A 24 -18.25 8.68 -7.76
C ALA A 24 -17.35 7.52 -7.32
N PRO A 25 -16.02 7.62 -7.51
CA PRO A 25 -15.05 6.68 -6.95
C PRO A 25 -15.19 6.54 -5.42
N ALA A 26 -15.06 5.30 -4.90
CA ALA A 26 -15.31 5.01 -3.48
C ALA A 26 -14.44 5.80 -2.50
N ASN A 27 -13.23 6.17 -2.90
CA ASN A 27 -12.30 7.02 -2.14
C ASN A 27 -12.81 8.46 -1.94
N TRP A 28 -13.75 8.95 -2.75
CA TRP A 28 -14.35 10.28 -2.55
C TRP A 28 -15.14 10.37 -1.25
N SER A 29 -15.75 9.26 -0.79
CA SER A 29 -16.46 9.17 0.50
C SER A 29 -15.58 9.44 1.72
N THR A 30 -14.25 9.39 1.56
CA THR A 30 -13.29 9.71 2.63
C THR A 30 -13.13 11.22 2.82
N ILE A 31 -13.39 12.00 1.79
CA ILE A 31 -13.22 13.47 1.79
C ILE A 31 -14.57 14.18 1.81
N LEU A 32 -15.55 13.67 1.07
CA LEU A 32 -16.90 14.23 0.97
C LEU A 32 -17.88 13.37 1.76
N THR A 33 -18.49 13.94 2.79
CA THR A 33 -19.53 13.28 3.58
C THR A 33 -20.89 13.78 3.13
N THR A 34 -21.71 12.94 2.49
CA THR A 34 -23.03 13.35 1.96
C THR A 34 -23.95 13.98 3.02
N GLN A 35 -23.86 13.51 4.26
CA GLN A 35 -24.66 14.01 5.38
C GLN A 35 -24.26 15.43 5.85
N SER A 36 -23.11 15.96 5.42
CA SER A 36 -22.67 17.30 5.80
C SER A 36 -23.16 18.42 4.87
N TYR A 37 -23.86 18.07 3.79
CA TYR A 37 -24.30 19.04 2.78
C TYR A 37 -25.83 19.05 2.69
N GLU A 38 -26.43 20.18 3.04
CA GLU A 38 -27.89 20.38 2.96
C GLU A 38 -28.34 20.81 1.57
N THR A 39 -27.46 21.47 0.81
CA THR A 39 -27.76 21.95 -0.54
C THR A 39 -26.76 21.43 -1.57
N THR A 40 -27.23 21.31 -2.82
CA THR A 40 -26.37 20.96 -3.95
C THR A 40 -25.27 22.00 -4.18
N MET A 41 -25.51 23.26 -3.83
CA MET A 41 -24.54 24.35 -3.95
C MET A 41 -23.37 24.21 -2.95
N ASP A 42 -23.65 23.79 -1.72
CA ASP A 42 -22.63 23.53 -0.72
C ASP A 42 -21.77 22.32 -1.12
N PHE A 43 -22.42 21.27 -1.62
CA PHE A 43 -21.73 20.08 -2.13
C PHE A 43 -20.82 20.41 -3.31
N GLN A 44 -21.30 21.19 -4.29
CA GLN A 44 -20.48 21.64 -5.42
C GLN A 44 -19.29 22.49 -4.97
N SER A 45 -19.48 23.35 -3.97
CA SER A 45 -18.41 24.17 -3.41
C SER A 45 -17.36 23.30 -2.71
N ALA A 46 -17.78 22.26 -1.99
CA ALA A 46 -16.89 21.30 -1.36
C ALA A 46 -16.10 20.47 -2.36
N ILE A 47 -16.74 19.96 -3.43
CA ILE A 47 -16.04 19.27 -4.53
C ILE A 47 -14.97 20.18 -5.12
N LYS A 48 -15.31 21.43 -5.44
CA LYS A 48 -14.37 22.39 -6.01
C LYS A 48 -13.21 22.69 -5.06
N TYR A 49 -13.49 22.83 -3.77
CA TYR A 49 -12.46 23.07 -2.76
C TYR A 49 -11.49 21.89 -2.63
N HIS A 50 -11.98 20.66 -2.80
CA HIS A 50 -11.20 19.43 -2.68
C HIS A 50 -10.73 18.84 -4.02
N GLU A 51 -10.88 19.55 -5.14
CA GLU A 51 -10.62 19.05 -6.50
C GLU A 51 -9.24 18.40 -6.63
N ASP A 52 -8.18 19.09 -6.20
CA ASP A 52 -6.80 18.58 -6.29
C ASP A 52 -6.61 17.31 -5.46
N THR A 53 -7.17 17.26 -4.25
CA THR A 53 -7.09 16.11 -3.35
C THR A 53 -7.86 14.91 -3.92
N LEU A 54 -9.04 15.14 -4.51
CA LEU A 54 -9.85 14.10 -5.14
C LEU A 54 -9.14 13.52 -6.37
N LEU A 55 -8.47 14.35 -7.17
CA LEU A 55 -7.68 13.92 -8.33
C LEU A 55 -6.39 13.17 -7.95
N GLU A 56 -5.77 13.51 -6.82
CA GLU A 56 -4.58 12.80 -6.32
C GLU A 56 -4.92 11.43 -5.75
N LEU A 57 -6.01 11.34 -4.99
CA LEU A 57 -6.55 10.09 -4.45
C LEU A 57 -6.88 9.07 -5.54
N ASP A 58 -7.34 9.52 -6.70
CA ASP A 58 -7.64 8.66 -7.84
C ASP A 58 -6.36 8.05 -8.45
N LYS A 59 -5.29 8.85 -8.58
CA LYS A 59 -4.00 8.40 -9.15
C LYS A 59 -3.34 7.30 -8.35
N MET A 60 -3.54 7.27 -7.03
CA MET A 60 -3.02 6.20 -6.16
C MET A 60 -3.74 4.86 -6.35
N SER A 61 -4.91 4.83 -6.97
CA SER A 61 -5.66 3.58 -7.22
C SER A 61 -5.27 2.84 -8.51
N PHE A 62 -4.50 3.48 -9.43
CA PHE A 62 -4.21 2.94 -10.77
C PHE A 62 -2.77 2.45 -11.03
N THR A 63 -1.85 2.50 -10.07
CA THR A 63 -0.43 2.09 -10.29
C THR A 63 -0.19 0.58 -10.18
N GLY A 64 -1.19 -0.24 -10.46
CA GLY A 64 -1.09 -1.70 -10.50
C GLY A 64 -0.93 -2.26 -11.91
N ASN A 65 0.15 -1.96 -12.64
CA ASN A 65 0.41 -2.59 -13.94
C ASN A 65 1.63 -3.52 -13.90
N ARG A 66 1.34 -4.81 -14.12
CA ARG A 66 2.26 -5.95 -14.17
C ARG A 66 3.08 -5.93 -15.45
N SER A 67 4.40 -6.06 -15.32
CA SER A 67 5.27 -6.63 -16.36
C SER A 67 6.01 -7.83 -15.76
N ASN A 68 5.89 -8.98 -16.39
CA ASN A 68 6.63 -10.20 -16.08
C ASN A 68 8.08 -10.05 -16.56
N GLU A 69 9.04 -9.98 -15.64
CA GLU A 69 10.38 -10.54 -15.83
C GLU A 69 10.83 -11.16 -14.50
N LEU A 70 10.67 -12.49 -14.44
CA LEU A 70 11.37 -13.37 -13.52
C LEU A 70 12.86 -13.24 -13.84
N VAL A 71 13.63 -12.52 -13.01
CA VAL A 71 14.90 -12.86 -12.32
C VAL A 71 15.36 -11.54 -11.62
N ASP A 72 15.85 -11.59 -10.38
CA ASP A 72 16.49 -10.49 -9.59
C ASP A 72 15.65 -9.44 -8.82
N SER A 73 14.32 -9.52 -8.81
CA SER A 73 13.46 -8.42 -8.32
C SER A 73 13.14 -8.36 -6.81
N TRP A 74 14.10 -8.53 -5.91
CA TRP A 74 13.87 -8.19 -4.48
C TRP A 74 14.62 -6.96 -4.01
N TYR A 75 15.74 -6.60 -4.64
CA TYR A 75 16.34 -5.28 -4.51
C TYR A 75 15.71 -4.22 -5.42
N SER A 76 15.03 -4.64 -6.48
CA SER A 76 14.34 -3.77 -7.44
C SER A 76 12.83 -3.72 -7.19
N ARG A 77 12.37 -3.84 -5.94
CA ARG A 77 11.02 -3.37 -5.61
C ARG A 77 11.05 -1.85 -5.64
N SER A 78 10.67 -1.26 -6.78
CA SER A 78 10.54 0.19 -6.96
C SER A 78 9.66 0.86 -5.91
N ASP A 79 8.78 0.07 -5.27
CA ASP A 79 7.81 0.51 -4.27
C ASP A 79 8.39 0.63 -2.86
N LEU A 80 9.61 0.13 -2.61
CA LEU A 80 10.27 0.24 -1.31
C LEU A 80 11.54 1.09 -1.43
N PRO A 81 11.84 1.95 -0.43
CA PRO A 81 13.08 2.71 -0.43
C PRO A 81 14.26 1.74 -0.47
N ALA A 82 15.30 2.12 -1.22
CA ALA A 82 16.55 1.38 -1.21
C ALA A 82 17.05 1.21 0.24
N PRO A 83 17.65 0.06 0.57
CA PRO A 83 18.14 -0.18 1.92
C PRO A 83 19.07 0.95 2.37
N LEU A 84 18.86 1.40 3.60
CA LEU A 84 19.53 2.58 4.17
C LEU A 84 21.05 2.41 4.29
N PHE A 85 21.53 1.15 4.28
CA PHE A 85 22.93 0.83 4.53
C PHE A 85 23.59 0.11 3.36
N PRO A 86 24.91 0.30 3.16
CA PRO A 86 25.67 -0.42 2.14
C PRO A 86 25.55 -1.93 2.31
N ARG A 87 25.44 -2.63 1.17
CA ARG A 87 25.40 -4.09 1.11
C ARG A 87 26.63 -4.70 1.76
N ASP A 88 26.41 -5.68 2.63
CA ASP A 88 27.46 -6.38 3.35
C ASP A 88 27.40 -7.89 3.05
N ASP A 89 28.09 -8.31 1.99
CA ASP A 89 28.25 -9.72 1.65
C ASP A 89 29.39 -10.40 2.43
N SER A 90 30.13 -9.65 3.26
CA SER A 90 31.21 -10.21 4.11
C SER A 90 30.66 -10.88 5.37
N ASN A 91 29.49 -10.44 5.83
CA ASN A 91 28.75 -11.09 6.90
C ASN A 91 27.92 -12.25 6.33
N VAL A 92 28.35 -13.47 6.61
CA VAL A 92 27.73 -14.72 6.12
C VAL A 92 27.18 -15.50 7.31
N SER A 93 25.90 -15.86 7.27
CA SER A 93 25.27 -16.71 8.28
C SER A 93 25.91 -18.10 8.27
N SER A 94 26.19 -18.67 9.45
CA SER A 94 26.88 -19.95 9.57
C SER A 94 26.00 -21.16 9.24
N ARG A 95 24.68 -21.01 9.26
CA ARG A 95 23.73 -22.13 9.12
C ARG A 95 23.21 -22.25 7.70
N ALA A 96 22.34 -21.31 7.34
CA ALA A 96 21.73 -21.18 6.03
C ALA A 96 21.60 -19.70 5.75
N THR A 97 21.80 -19.30 4.52
CA THR A 97 21.62 -17.91 4.10
C THR A 97 20.22 -17.72 3.54
N PRO A 98 19.61 -16.53 3.63
CA PRO A 98 18.33 -16.27 2.98
C PRO A 98 18.34 -16.66 1.49
N ALA A 99 19.44 -16.37 0.78
CA ALA A 99 19.60 -16.77 -0.61
C ALA A 99 19.57 -18.29 -0.83
N SER A 100 20.09 -19.09 0.11
CA SER A 100 20.07 -20.57 0.01
C SER A 100 18.69 -21.19 0.24
N LYS A 101 17.79 -20.46 0.93
CA LYS A 101 16.43 -20.91 1.28
C LYS A 101 15.36 -20.25 0.41
N ASP A 102 15.75 -19.59 -0.67
CA ASP A 102 14.87 -18.80 -1.55
C ASP A 102 14.07 -17.73 -0.78
N ALA A 103 14.69 -17.14 0.25
CA ALA A 103 14.09 -16.13 1.12
C ALA A 103 14.62 -14.73 0.80
N ARG A 104 13.85 -13.71 1.20
CA ARG A 104 14.19 -12.31 0.91
C ARG A 104 15.57 -11.91 1.44
N PRO A 105 16.30 -11.06 0.70
CA PRO A 105 17.53 -10.45 1.21
C PRO A 105 17.27 -9.59 2.45
N CYS A 106 18.34 -9.27 3.18
CA CYS A 106 18.28 -8.52 4.41
C CYS A 106 17.62 -7.13 4.21
N GLN A 107 16.61 -6.74 4.99
CA GLN A 107 15.95 -5.43 4.87
C GLN A 107 16.88 -4.24 5.18
N HIS A 108 17.94 -4.44 5.97
CA HIS A 108 18.82 -3.36 6.39
C HIS A 108 19.86 -2.98 5.33
N CYS A 109 20.54 -3.97 4.76
CA CYS A 109 21.61 -3.77 3.78
C CYS A 109 21.35 -4.44 2.43
N GLY A 110 20.36 -5.33 2.37
CA GLY A 110 19.96 -6.16 1.24
C GLY A 110 20.89 -7.34 0.94
N SER A 111 21.90 -7.62 1.76
CA SER A 111 22.69 -8.84 1.55
C SER A 111 21.81 -10.09 1.62
N GLY A 112 22.02 -11.03 0.70
CA GLY A 112 21.40 -12.36 0.74
C GLY A 112 22.20 -13.36 1.57
N GLN A 113 23.32 -12.94 2.18
CA GLN A 113 24.27 -13.82 2.87
C GLN A 113 24.00 -13.94 4.38
N HIS A 114 23.19 -13.07 4.97
CA HIS A 114 22.84 -13.14 6.39
C HIS A 114 21.39 -12.75 6.64
N TRP A 115 20.85 -13.23 7.76
CA TRP A 115 19.51 -12.85 8.21
C TRP A 115 19.52 -11.45 8.82
N ASP A 116 18.41 -10.72 8.72
CA ASP A 116 18.16 -9.40 9.31
C ASP A 116 18.70 -9.25 10.72
N ARG A 117 18.48 -10.23 11.60
CA ARG A 117 18.93 -10.19 13.00
C ARG A 117 20.45 -10.31 13.17
N GLU A 118 21.12 -10.90 12.20
CA GLU A 118 22.57 -11.06 12.13
C GLU A 118 23.24 -9.86 11.45
N CYS A 119 22.47 -8.95 10.85
CA CYS A 119 23.00 -7.76 10.21
C CYS A 119 23.63 -6.82 11.24
N LYS A 120 24.80 -6.26 10.93
CA LYS A 120 25.48 -5.29 11.80
C LYS A 120 24.66 -4.01 12.06
N TYR A 121 23.74 -3.70 11.15
CA TYR A 121 22.86 -2.53 11.24
C TYR A 121 21.52 -2.86 11.93
N ALA A 122 21.30 -4.11 12.32
CA ALA A 122 20.09 -4.53 13.02
C ALA A 122 20.03 -3.88 14.40
N ASN A 123 18.98 -3.08 14.63
CA ASN A 123 18.79 -2.44 15.91
C ASN A 123 18.07 -3.42 16.85
N LYS A 124 18.74 -3.83 17.95
CA LYS A 124 18.17 -4.77 18.94
C LYS A 124 17.14 -4.13 19.88
N LYS A 125 16.63 -2.94 19.54
CA LYS A 125 15.68 -2.18 20.37
C LYS A 125 14.25 -2.51 19.94
N VAL A 126 13.37 -2.64 20.93
CA VAL A 126 11.97 -3.09 20.79
C VAL A 126 11.18 -2.17 19.86
N ALA A 127 10.34 -2.77 19.01
CA ALA A 127 9.54 -2.08 18.01
C ALA A 127 8.31 -1.37 18.62
N HIS A 128 8.06 -0.14 18.17
CA HIS A 128 6.72 0.43 18.20
C HIS A 128 5.96 -0.09 16.98
N VAL A 129 4.79 -0.70 17.19
CA VAL A 129 3.91 -1.12 16.09
C VAL A 129 3.27 0.13 15.50
N CYS A 130 3.67 0.49 14.29
CA CYS A 130 2.90 1.39 13.44
C CYS A 130 2.16 0.52 12.42
N LEU A 131 0.82 0.57 12.45
CA LEU A 131 -0.02 -0.05 11.44
C LEU A 131 0.12 0.74 10.14
N CYS A 132 1.04 0.31 9.28
CA CYS A 132 1.12 0.77 7.91
C CYS A 132 0.52 -0.31 7.01
N GLU A 133 -0.31 0.09 6.05
CA GLU A 133 -0.76 -0.82 4.99
C GLU A 133 0.46 -1.24 4.15
N THR A 134 0.75 -2.54 4.12
CA THR A 134 1.80 -3.11 3.27
C THR A 134 1.14 -4.02 2.24
N SER A 135 1.74 -4.13 1.05
CA SER A 135 1.23 -5.02 0.01
C SER A 135 1.16 -6.47 0.51
N ILE A 136 0.11 -7.20 0.11
CA ILE A 136 -0.06 -8.63 0.43
C ILE A 136 1.19 -9.44 0.08
N LYS A 137 1.84 -9.14 -1.04
CA LYS A 137 3.08 -9.81 -1.45
C LYS A 137 4.24 -9.60 -0.47
N ASN A 138 4.27 -8.43 0.17
CA ASN A 138 5.29 -8.12 1.16
C ASN A 138 5.04 -8.87 2.46
N LEU A 139 3.78 -8.97 2.89
CA LEU A 139 3.38 -9.77 4.05
C LEU A 139 3.74 -11.25 3.84
N GLN A 140 3.40 -11.81 2.67
CA GLN A 140 3.75 -13.19 2.33
C GLN A 140 5.26 -13.43 2.37
N ALA A 141 6.06 -12.55 1.76
CA ALA A 141 7.51 -12.69 1.78
C ALA A 141 8.12 -12.51 3.19
N GLU A 142 7.46 -11.76 4.07
CA GLU A 142 7.88 -11.61 5.46
C GLU A 142 7.51 -12.84 6.31
N ASP A 143 6.34 -13.41 6.09
CA ASP A 143 5.89 -14.65 6.72
C ASP A 143 6.79 -15.82 6.33
N GLU A 144 7.04 -16.01 5.03
CA GLU A 144 7.97 -17.04 4.50
C GLU A 144 9.36 -16.90 5.11
N TYR A 145 9.87 -15.66 5.20
CA TYR A 145 11.16 -15.37 5.80
C TYR A 145 11.21 -15.71 7.29
N ASN A 146 10.19 -15.33 8.06
CA ASN A 146 10.13 -15.57 9.50
C ASN A 146 9.97 -17.06 9.83
N GLU A 147 9.17 -17.78 9.05
CA GLU A 147 8.98 -19.22 9.18
C GLU A 147 10.29 -19.98 8.93
N LEU A 148 10.99 -19.66 7.83
CA LEU A 148 12.28 -20.26 7.50
C LEU A 148 13.32 -19.98 8.58
N TYR A 149 13.38 -18.75 9.09
CA TYR A 149 14.28 -18.39 10.18
C TYR A 149 13.97 -19.14 11.48
N SER A 150 12.69 -19.27 11.86
CA SER A 150 12.27 -20.02 13.06
C SER A 150 12.64 -21.49 12.96
N SER A 151 12.37 -22.12 11.82
CA SER A 151 12.73 -23.51 11.57
C SER A 151 14.23 -23.76 11.72
N ILE A 152 15.10 -22.87 11.22
CA ILE A 152 16.56 -22.97 11.38
C ILE A 152 17.01 -22.81 12.85
N CYS A 153 16.26 -22.06 13.66
CA CYS A 153 16.55 -21.91 15.08
C CYS A 153 16.10 -23.11 15.92
N GLU A 154 15.07 -23.84 15.48
CA GLU A 154 14.51 -24.99 16.20
C GLU A 154 15.31 -26.29 15.99
N GLU A 155 16.09 -26.40 14.91
CA GLU A 155 16.93 -27.57 14.61
C GLU A 155 18.14 -27.79 15.57
N ASP A 156 18.38 -26.89 16.53
CA ASP A 156 19.50 -26.99 17.50
C ASP A 156 19.11 -27.51 18.91
N PHE A 157 17.89 -28.02 19.11
CA PHE A 157 17.44 -28.57 20.40
C PHE A 157 17.38 -30.10 20.44
#